data_AF-A0A353VU63-F1
#
_entry.id   AF-A0A353VU63-F1
#
_cell.length_a   1.000
_cell.length_b   1.000
_cell.length_c   1.000
_cell.angle_alpha   90.00
_cell.angle_beta   90.00
_cell.angle_gamma   90.00
#
_symmetry.space_group_name_H-M   'P 1'
#
loop_
_entity.id
_entity.type
_entity.pdbx_description
1 polymer ?
#
loop_
_entity_poly.entity_id
_entity_poly.type
_entity_poly.pdbx_seq_one_letter_code
_entity_poly.pdbx_strand_id
1 'polypeptide(L)'
;MMAACTQTKNNPFLEEWNTPYGIPPFEKIQLTDYIPAIKVGIEEQNKELEAILNNQEVPTFENTVAAYELSGETLTRTAAVLFNLQETEGSDEMNKVVEEATAQMTEHEDNISMNKAFFERVKAVHDADQSGLSREQQMVLKKLYQSFTRNGVDLDESAQARLKEINQKIAAAQQKFGTNLLAENNAFKEKFGIPVSSYTSEMTSCEDRSRREAMFKAYSSRGNNGNEYDNKALCLEILKLRAEKAKLLG
;
A
#
# COMPACT_ATOMS: atom_id res chain seq x y z
N MET A 1 -36.11 -12.36 -37.03
CA MET A 1 -34.80 -12.33 -36.34
C MET A 1 -34.62 -10.93 -35.79
N MET A 2 -34.85 -10.73 -34.48
CA MET A 2 -34.50 -9.47 -33.83
C MET A 2 -33.01 -9.53 -33.49
N ALA A 3 -32.22 -8.71 -34.17
CA ALA A 3 -30.85 -8.44 -33.76
C ALA A 3 -30.92 -7.65 -32.45
N ALA A 4 -30.61 -8.32 -31.34
CA ALA A 4 -30.36 -7.64 -30.08
C ALA A 4 -29.04 -6.87 -30.25
N CYS A 5 -29.14 -5.56 -30.45
CA CYS A 5 -28.02 -4.66 -30.22
C CYS A 5 -27.60 -4.83 -28.76
N THR A 6 -26.50 -5.54 -28.52
CA THR A 6 -25.75 -5.41 -27.28
C THR A 6 -25.23 -3.99 -27.23
N GLN A 7 -25.99 -3.12 -26.57
CA GLN A 7 -25.56 -1.79 -26.21
C GLN A 7 -24.34 -1.98 -25.31
N THR A 8 -23.15 -1.72 -25.82
CA THR A 8 -21.91 -1.73 -25.04
C THR A 8 -22.14 -0.75 -23.89
N LYS A 9 -22.30 -1.27 -22.66
CA LYS A 9 -22.42 -0.42 -21.49
C LYS A 9 -21.10 0.35 -21.39
N ASN A 10 -21.13 1.67 -21.62
CA ASN A 10 -19.95 2.49 -21.40
C ASN A 10 -19.60 2.44 -19.91
N ASN A 11 -18.32 2.23 -19.63
CA ASN A 11 -17.83 2.18 -18.26
C ASN A 11 -17.72 3.64 -17.73
N PRO A 12 -18.39 4.00 -16.62
CA PRO A 12 -18.37 5.37 -16.10
C PRO A 12 -16.96 5.89 -15.73
N PHE A 13 -16.02 4.99 -15.46
CA PHE A 13 -14.62 5.33 -15.22
C PHE A 13 -13.81 5.58 -16.48
N LEU A 14 -14.38 5.43 -17.67
CA LEU A 14 -13.69 5.68 -18.95
C LEU A 14 -14.27 6.90 -19.68
N GLU A 15 -15.19 7.61 -19.02
CA GLU A 15 -15.80 8.84 -19.53
C GLU A 15 -15.26 10.06 -18.76
N GLU A 16 -15.40 11.24 -19.36
CA GLU A 16 -15.14 12.50 -18.68
C GLU A 16 -16.27 12.79 -17.68
N TRP A 17 -15.89 13.12 -16.44
CA TRP A 17 -16.85 13.43 -15.39
C TRP A 17 -17.27 14.89 -15.45
N ASN A 18 -18.48 15.14 -15.93
CA ASN A 18 -19.09 16.47 -16.02
C ASN A 18 -19.84 16.89 -14.75
N THR A 19 -19.59 16.19 -13.64
CA THR A 19 -20.15 16.50 -12.32
C THR A 19 -19.44 17.72 -11.70
N PRO A 20 -20.09 18.46 -10.78
CA PRO A 20 -19.43 19.56 -10.08
C PRO A 20 -18.14 19.10 -9.41
N TYR A 21 -17.05 19.82 -9.66
CA TYR A 21 -15.71 19.51 -9.11
C TYR A 21 -15.13 18.14 -9.49
N GLY A 22 -15.67 17.47 -10.52
CA GLY A 22 -15.20 16.14 -10.91
C GLY A 22 -15.55 15.06 -9.88
N ILE A 23 -16.67 15.21 -9.17
CA ILE A 23 -17.17 14.18 -8.24
C ILE A 23 -17.49 12.89 -9.02
N PRO A 24 -17.09 11.70 -8.54
CA PRO A 24 -17.46 10.45 -9.20
C PRO A 24 -18.98 10.34 -9.41
N PRO A 25 -19.47 9.95 -10.60
CA PRO A 25 -20.91 9.75 -10.84
C PRO A 25 -21.38 8.44 -10.17
N PHE A 26 -21.40 8.43 -8.83
CA PHE A 26 -21.69 7.26 -8.00
C PHE A 26 -22.97 6.53 -8.39
N GLU A 27 -23.99 7.27 -8.85
CA GLU A 27 -25.27 6.74 -9.29
C GLU A 27 -25.17 5.86 -10.56
N LYS A 28 -24.08 5.98 -11.32
CA LYS A 28 -23.84 5.20 -12.55
C LYS A 28 -22.86 4.05 -12.34
N ILE A 29 -22.02 4.13 -11.31
CA ILE A 29 -20.95 3.16 -11.05
C ILE A 29 -21.56 1.87 -10.49
N GLN A 30 -21.16 0.73 -11.05
CA GLN A 30 -21.53 -0.60 -10.59
C GLN A 30 -20.27 -1.41 -10.25
N LEU A 31 -20.41 -2.43 -9.40
CA LEU A 31 -19.29 -3.33 -9.04
C LEU A 31 -18.60 -3.94 -10.26
N THR A 32 -19.36 -4.22 -11.33
CA THR A 32 -18.84 -4.78 -12.58
C THR A 32 -17.95 -3.82 -13.38
N ASP A 33 -17.93 -2.53 -13.03
CA ASP A 33 -17.21 -1.51 -13.79
C ASP A 33 -15.75 -1.36 -13.32
N TYR A 34 -15.43 -1.77 -12.08
CA TYR A 34 -14.09 -1.57 -11.49
C TYR A 34 -13.00 -2.35 -12.19
N ILE A 35 -13.10 -3.69 -12.26
CA ILE A 35 -12.03 -4.52 -12.83
C ILE A 35 -11.74 -4.17 -14.30
N PRO A 36 -12.74 -3.97 -15.19
CA PRO A 36 -12.47 -3.51 -16.54
C PRO A 36 -11.77 -2.15 -16.59
N ALA A 37 -12.17 -1.20 -15.74
CA ALA A 37 -11.54 0.13 -15.70
C ALA A 37 -10.11 0.10 -15.17
N ILE A 38 -9.83 -0.73 -14.16
CA ILE A 38 -8.47 -0.97 -13.64
C ILE A 38 -7.57 -1.52 -14.73
N LYS A 39 -8.04 -2.52 -15.49
CA LYS A 39 -7.27 -3.10 -16.62
C LYS A 39 -6.95 -2.05 -17.67
N VAL A 40 -7.94 -1.24 -18.07
CA VAL A 40 -7.73 -0.14 -19.03
C VAL A 40 -6.74 0.89 -18.47
N GLY A 41 -6.89 1.29 -17.20
CA GLY A 41 -5.98 2.25 -16.57
C GLY A 41 -4.54 1.75 -16.47
N ILE A 42 -4.33 0.45 -16.20
CA ILE A 42 -3.02 -0.20 -16.24
C ILE A 42 -2.44 -0.16 -17.66
N GLU A 43 -3.23 -0.51 -18.68
CA GLU A 43 -2.80 -0.47 -20.08
C GLU A 43 -2.45 0.96 -20.55
N GLU A 44 -3.23 1.96 -20.14
CA GLU A 44 -2.98 3.38 -20.41
C GLU A 44 -1.66 3.82 -19.77
N GLN A 45 -1.46 3.54 -18.47
CA GLN A 45 -0.25 3.91 -17.77
C GLN A 45 1.00 3.22 -18.33
N ASN A 46 0.88 1.95 -18.75
CA ASN A 46 1.98 1.26 -19.41
C ASN A 46 2.39 1.95 -20.72
N LYS A 47 1.43 2.40 -21.54
CA LYS A 47 1.73 3.15 -22.77
C LYS A 47 2.37 4.51 -22.49
N GLU A 48 1.91 5.20 -21.43
CA GLU A 48 2.50 6.47 -20.99
C GLU A 48 3.94 6.27 -20.52
N LEU A 49 4.20 5.20 -19.76
CA LEU A 49 5.55 4.82 -19.34
C LEU A 49 6.43 4.44 -20.54
N GLU A 50 5.91 3.68 -21.50
CA GLU A 50 6.60 3.37 -22.75
C GLU A 50 6.98 4.65 -23.52
N ALA A 51 6.10 5.66 -23.54
CA ALA A 51 6.40 6.95 -24.17
C ALA A 51 7.56 7.68 -23.45
N ILE A 52 7.59 7.65 -22.11
CA ILE A 52 8.71 8.19 -21.31
C ILE A 52 10.00 7.45 -21.65
N LEU A 53 9.97 6.12 -21.69
CA LEU A 53 11.13 5.28 -21.97
C LEU A 53 11.67 5.46 -23.39
N ASN A 54 10.79 5.62 -24.37
CA ASN A 54 11.15 5.78 -25.78
C ASN A 54 11.56 7.22 -26.15
N ASN A 55 11.40 8.19 -25.25
CA ASN A 55 11.83 9.56 -25.49
C ASN A 55 13.37 9.64 -25.61
N GLN A 56 13.84 10.04 -26.80
CA GLN A 56 15.27 10.12 -27.15
C GLN A 56 15.94 11.41 -26.66
N GLU A 57 15.17 12.37 -26.16
CA GLU A 57 15.71 13.58 -25.54
C GLU A 57 16.40 13.26 -24.21
N VAL A 58 17.34 14.12 -23.82
CA VAL A 58 17.99 14.06 -22.49
C VAL A 58 16.91 14.08 -21.41
N PRO A 59 16.94 13.18 -20.41
CA PRO A 59 15.96 13.18 -19.33
C PRO A 59 15.89 14.53 -18.62
N THR A 60 14.68 15.07 -18.50
CA THR A 60 14.36 16.29 -17.72
C THR A 60 13.27 15.99 -16.70
N PHE A 61 13.01 16.93 -15.79
CA PHE A 61 11.88 16.80 -14.88
C PHE A 61 10.57 16.63 -15.65
N GLU A 62 10.35 17.42 -16.69
CA GLU A 62 9.11 17.43 -17.47
C GLU A 62 8.89 16.13 -18.24
N ASN A 63 9.91 15.67 -18.98
CA ASN A 63 9.77 14.52 -19.87
C ASN A 63 9.92 13.16 -19.18
N THR A 64 10.23 13.14 -17.88
CA THR A 64 10.45 11.92 -17.10
C THR A 64 9.63 11.91 -15.81
N VAL A 65 9.83 12.88 -14.92
CA VAL A 65 9.18 12.88 -13.59
C VAL A 65 7.75 13.37 -13.69
N ALA A 66 7.51 14.57 -14.23
CA ALA A 66 6.17 15.12 -14.37
C ALA A 66 5.30 14.27 -15.30
N ALA A 67 5.86 13.78 -16.41
CA ALA A 67 5.18 12.84 -17.29
C ALA A 67 4.70 11.58 -16.55
N TYR A 68 5.51 11.02 -15.64
CA TYR A 68 5.12 9.88 -14.82
C TYR A 68 4.08 10.26 -13.75
N GLU A 69 4.24 11.38 -13.05
CA GLU A 69 3.29 11.82 -12.02
C GLU A 69 1.90 12.15 -12.60
N LEU A 70 1.81 12.47 -13.89
CA LEU A 70 0.56 12.68 -14.61
C LEU A 70 0.00 11.40 -15.26
N SER A 71 0.74 10.28 -15.18
CA SER A 71 0.34 9.01 -15.78
C SER A 71 -0.69 8.25 -14.92
N GLY A 72 -1.44 7.35 -15.53
CA GLY A 72 -2.33 6.44 -14.82
C GLY A 72 -3.54 7.13 -14.18
N GLU A 73 -4.04 8.20 -14.80
CA GLU A 73 -5.20 8.96 -14.33
C GLU A 73 -6.43 8.05 -14.12
N THR A 74 -6.75 7.21 -15.12
CA THR A 74 -7.87 6.26 -15.05
C THR A 74 -7.71 5.29 -13.89
N LEU A 75 -6.52 4.71 -13.73
CA LEU A 75 -6.24 3.77 -12.64
C LEU A 75 -6.42 4.45 -11.27
N THR A 76 -5.84 5.64 -11.12
CA THR A 76 -5.88 6.43 -9.87
C THR A 76 -7.31 6.78 -9.48
N ARG A 77 -8.13 7.30 -10.42
CA ARG A 77 -9.52 7.65 -10.11
C ARG A 77 -10.38 6.42 -9.79
N THR A 78 -10.20 5.31 -10.49
CA THR A 78 -10.96 4.08 -10.24
C THR A 78 -10.61 3.50 -8.88
N ALA A 79 -9.32 3.43 -8.54
CA ALA A 79 -8.85 2.93 -7.26
C ALA A 79 -9.34 3.82 -6.10
N ALA A 80 -9.28 5.15 -6.25
CA ALA A 80 -9.75 6.09 -5.23
C ALA A 80 -11.23 5.86 -4.87
N VAL A 81 -12.09 5.65 -5.87
CA VAL A 81 -13.51 5.36 -5.64
C VAL A 81 -13.71 3.98 -5.01
N LEU A 82 -13.02 2.96 -5.53
CA LEU A 82 -13.13 1.58 -5.04
C LEU A 82 -12.79 1.48 -3.55
N PHE A 83 -11.63 1.99 -3.14
CA PHE A 83 -11.18 1.89 -1.76
C PHE A 83 -11.99 2.77 -0.82
N ASN A 84 -12.43 3.96 -1.28
CA ASN A 84 -13.32 4.78 -0.48
C ASN A 84 -14.64 4.06 -0.17
N LEU A 85 -15.29 3.48 -1.19
CA LEU A 85 -16.54 2.75 -1.00
C LEU A 85 -16.34 1.43 -0.25
N GLN A 86 -15.21 0.75 -0.39
CA GLN A 86 -14.89 -0.45 0.39
C GLN A 86 -14.87 -0.17 1.89
N GLU A 87 -14.29 0.96 2.29
CA GLU A 87 -14.24 1.36 3.71
C GLU A 87 -15.61 1.79 4.25
N THR A 88 -16.47 2.41 3.43
CA THR A 88 -17.76 2.98 3.89
C THR A 88 -18.97 2.08 3.69
N GLU A 89 -18.99 1.29 2.61
CA GLU A 89 -20.13 0.50 2.13
C GLU A 89 -19.73 -0.93 1.73
N GLY A 90 -18.64 -1.46 2.29
CA GLY A 90 -18.10 -2.77 1.92
C GLY A 90 -19.12 -3.92 2.00
N SER A 91 -19.06 -4.81 1.01
CA SER A 91 -19.81 -6.07 0.95
C SER A 91 -18.89 -7.24 0.58
N ASP A 92 -19.36 -8.48 0.73
CA ASP A 92 -18.59 -9.67 0.31
C ASP A 92 -18.25 -9.64 -1.19
N GLU A 93 -19.15 -9.13 -2.02
CA GLU A 93 -18.92 -8.94 -3.46
C GLU A 93 -17.89 -7.85 -3.72
N MET A 94 -17.96 -6.72 -3.02
CA MET A 94 -16.97 -5.65 -3.15
C MET A 94 -15.58 -6.11 -2.69
N ASN A 95 -15.50 -6.90 -1.61
CA ASN A 95 -14.25 -7.45 -1.12
C ASN A 95 -13.57 -8.37 -2.16
N LYS A 96 -14.34 -9.14 -2.95
CA LYS A 96 -13.79 -9.93 -4.06
C LYS A 96 -13.23 -9.05 -5.18
N VAL A 97 -13.93 -7.94 -5.51
CA VAL A 97 -13.43 -6.95 -6.48
C VAL A 97 -12.13 -6.32 -5.97
N VAL A 98 -12.07 -5.98 -4.69
CA VAL A 98 -10.89 -5.38 -4.05
C VAL A 98 -9.71 -6.34 -4.03
N GLU A 99 -9.94 -7.63 -3.75
CA GLU A 99 -8.90 -8.66 -3.82
C GLU A 99 -8.29 -8.76 -5.23
N GLU A 100 -9.15 -8.86 -6.26
CA GLU A 100 -8.69 -8.93 -7.66
C GLU A 100 -8.00 -7.63 -8.09
N ALA A 101 -8.57 -6.47 -7.76
CA ALA A 101 -7.99 -5.15 -8.03
C ALA A 101 -6.60 -5.00 -7.39
N THR A 102 -6.48 -5.33 -6.10
CA THR A 102 -5.23 -5.22 -5.35
C THR A 102 -4.15 -6.11 -5.95
N ALA A 103 -4.48 -7.33 -6.35
CA ALA A 103 -3.54 -8.22 -7.02
C ALA A 103 -2.99 -7.62 -8.32
N GLN A 104 -3.86 -7.11 -9.20
CA GLN A 104 -3.46 -6.51 -10.48
C GLN A 104 -2.65 -5.21 -10.30
N MET A 105 -3.07 -4.35 -9.38
CA MET A 105 -2.36 -3.10 -9.11
C MET A 105 -0.99 -3.33 -8.47
N THR A 106 -0.87 -4.32 -7.58
CA THR A 106 0.42 -4.67 -6.95
C THR A 106 1.40 -5.16 -8.00
N GLU A 107 0.96 -6.05 -8.90
CA GLU A 107 1.81 -6.53 -10.00
C GLU A 107 2.27 -5.37 -10.91
N HIS A 108 1.37 -4.44 -11.23
CA HIS A 108 1.68 -3.25 -12.01
C HIS A 108 2.68 -2.32 -11.30
N GLU A 109 2.47 -2.03 -10.02
CA GLU A 109 3.37 -1.20 -9.21
C GLU A 109 4.77 -1.85 -9.04
N ASP A 110 4.83 -3.17 -8.87
CA ASP A 110 6.09 -3.93 -8.83
C ASP A 110 6.83 -3.79 -10.17
N ASN A 111 6.13 -3.96 -11.30
CA ASN A 111 6.72 -3.81 -12.63
C ASN A 111 7.30 -2.41 -12.85
N ILE A 112 6.60 -1.35 -12.42
CA ILE A 112 7.11 0.03 -12.51
C ILE A 112 8.30 0.23 -11.59
N SER A 113 8.17 -0.12 -10.32
CA SER A 113 9.18 0.19 -9.29
C SER A 113 10.46 -0.64 -9.41
N MET A 114 10.42 -1.76 -10.13
CA MET A 114 11.60 -2.57 -10.48
C MET A 114 12.12 -2.31 -11.90
N ASN A 115 11.50 -1.38 -12.65
CA ASN A 115 11.93 -1.06 -14.01
C ASN A 115 13.26 -0.29 -14.00
N LYS A 116 14.36 -1.01 -14.26
CA LYS A 116 15.71 -0.43 -14.31
C LYS A 116 15.84 0.69 -15.34
N ALA A 117 15.25 0.53 -16.53
CA ALA A 117 15.35 1.55 -17.56
C ALA A 117 14.67 2.86 -17.15
N PHE A 118 13.51 2.77 -16.49
CA PHE A 118 12.83 3.96 -15.98
C PHE A 118 13.62 4.59 -14.83
N PHE A 119 14.12 3.77 -13.91
CA PHE A 119 14.98 4.25 -12.84
C PHE A 119 16.21 4.99 -13.36
N GLU A 120 16.91 4.48 -14.38
CA GLU A 120 18.07 5.17 -14.97
C GLU A 120 17.71 6.56 -15.51
N ARG A 121 16.52 6.73 -16.11
CA ARG A 121 16.03 8.05 -16.53
C ARG A 121 15.79 8.97 -15.32
N VAL A 122 15.10 8.49 -14.28
CA VAL A 122 14.85 9.25 -13.05
C VAL A 122 16.16 9.63 -12.37
N LYS A 123 17.11 8.70 -12.31
CA LYS A 123 18.45 8.89 -11.76
C LYS A 123 19.23 9.96 -12.54
N ALA A 124 19.15 9.96 -13.87
CA ALA A 124 19.79 11.00 -14.69
C ALA A 124 19.27 12.41 -14.35
N VAL A 125 17.96 12.57 -14.12
CA VAL A 125 17.38 13.85 -13.67
C VAL A 125 17.81 14.18 -12.23
N HIS A 126 17.84 13.18 -11.34
CA HIS A 126 18.26 13.33 -9.95
C HIS A 126 19.72 13.78 -9.82
N ASP A 127 20.62 13.21 -10.61
CA ASP A 127 22.06 13.47 -10.51
C ASP A 127 22.51 14.71 -11.29
N ALA A 128 21.65 15.26 -12.16
CA ALA A 128 21.89 16.49 -12.90
C ALA A 128 21.78 17.75 -12.02
N ASP A 129 22.10 18.91 -12.59
CA ASP A 129 21.90 20.20 -11.92
C ASP A 129 20.40 20.48 -11.72
N GLN A 130 19.99 20.56 -10.45
CA GLN A 130 18.61 20.83 -10.04
C GLN A 130 18.35 22.31 -9.73
N SER A 131 19.31 23.21 -9.99
CA SER A 131 19.19 24.65 -9.69
C SER A 131 18.01 25.33 -10.41
N GLY A 132 17.60 24.78 -11.56
CA GLY A 132 16.44 25.23 -12.32
C GLY A 132 15.09 24.71 -11.82
N LEU A 133 15.06 23.77 -10.87
CA LEU A 133 13.84 23.18 -10.34
C LEU A 133 13.30 23.96 -9.13
N SER A 134 11.97 24.02 -9.01
CA SER A 134 11.32 24.51 -7.79
C SER A 134 11.60 23.56 -6.61
N ARG A 135 11.36 24.06 -5.38
CA ARG A 135 11.50 23.23 -4.18
C ARG A 135 10.58 22.01 -4.21
N GLU A 136 9.36 22.17 -4.70
CA GLU A 136 8.35 21.12 -4.85
C GLU A 136 8.82 20.09 -5.87
N GLN A 137 9.32 20.52 -7.03
CA GLN A 137 9.85 19.62 -8.06
C GLN A 137 11.04 18.81 -7.55
N GLN A 138 11.99 19.44 -6.85
CA GLN A 138 13.10 18.74 -6.19
C GLN A 138 12.60 17.68 -5.20
N MET A 139 11.53 18.00 -4.45
CA MET A 139 10.96 17.06 -3.49
C MET A 139 10.24 15.88 -4.15
N VAL A 140 9.51 16.11 -5.25
CA VAL A 140 8.88 15.05 -6.05
C VAL A 140 9.95 14.13 -6.63
N LEU A 141 10.95 14.69 -7.33
CA LEU A 141 12.08 13.95 -7.89
C LEU A 141 12.80 13.12 -6.82
N LYS A 142 13.10 13.72 -5.66
CA LYS A 142 13.73 13.03 -4.55
C LYS A 142 12.89 11.86 -4.04
N LYS A 143 11.58 12.05 -3.88
CA LYS A 143 10.68 10.99 -3.39
C LYS A 143 10.59 9.84 -4.39
N LEU A 144 10.47 10.15 -5.67
CA LEU A 144 10.45 9.17 -6.75
C LEU A 144 11.76 8.38 -6.80
N TYR A 145 12.91 9.06 -6.82
CA TYR A 145 14.21 8.38 -6.77
C TYR A 145 14.36 7.48 -5.52
N GLN A 146 13.87 7.95 -4.36
CA GLN A 146 13.93 7.18 -3.12
C GLN A 146 12.98 5.97 -3.11
N SER A 147 11.85 5.98 -3.83
CA SER A 147 10.97 4.80 -3.87
C SER A 147 11.64 3.65 -4.60
N PHE A 148 12.28 3.94 -5.74
CA PHE A 148 13.08 2.98 -6.51
C PHE A 148 14.22 2.35 -5.69
N THR A 149 15.06 3.20 -5.08
CA THR A 149 16.20 2.72 -4.29
C THR A 149 15.77 1.91 -3.07
N ARG A 150 14.69 2.31 -2.39
CA ARG A 150 14.13 1.53 -1.25
C ARG A 150 13.49 0.21 -1.67
N ASN A 151 13.05 0.10 -2.91
CA ASN A 151 12.58 -1.15 -3.51
C ASN A 151 13.72 -2.01 -4.06
N GLY A 152 14.97 -1.53 -3.99
CA GLY A 152 16.15 -2.30 -4.32
C GLY A 152 16.41 -2.41 -5.82
N VAL A 153 16.00 -1.42 -6.63
CA VAL A 153 16.24 -1.44 -8.08
C VAL A 153 17.75 -1.50 -8.43
N ASP A 154 18.59 -0.90 -7.58
CA ASP A 154 20.06 -0.84 -7.71
C ASP A 154 20.77 -2.14 -7.32
N LEU A 155 20.05 -3.09 -6.74
CA LEU A 155 20.62 -4.34 -6.26
C LEU A 155 20.85 -5.33 -7.42
N ASP A 156 21.84 -6.21 -7.24
CA ASP A 156 21.97 -7.38 -8.09
C ASP A 156 20.82 -8.37 -7.86
N GLU A 157 20.65 -9.32 -8.79
CA GLU A 157 19.54 -10.28 -8.75
C GLU A 157 19.48 -11.10 -7.45
N SER A 158 20.64 -11.45 -6.89
CA SER A 158 20.73 -12.20 -5.63
C SER A 158 20.25 -11.35 -4.45
N ALA A 159 20.70 -10.10 -4.38
CA ALA A 159 20.29 -9.16 -3.35
C ALA A 159 18.81 -8.77 -3.48
N GLN A 160 18.27 -8.64 -4.69
CA GLN A 160 16.83 -8.44 -4.92
C GLN A 160 16.01 -9.63 -4.45
N ALA A 161 16.42 -10.86 -4.78
CA ALA A 161 15.78 -12.07 -4.29
C ALA A 161 15.80 -12.15 -2.76
N ARG A 162 16.92 -11.79 -2.13
CA ARG A 162 17.05 -11.74 -0.68
C ARG A 162 16.18 -10.66 -0.06
N LEU A 163 16.10 -9.47 -0.65
CA LEU A 163 15.21 -8.39 -0.22
C LEU A 163 13.74 -8.83 -0.23
N LYS A 164 13.31 -9.52 -1.30
CA LYS A 164 11.96 -10.07 -1.43
C LYS A 164 11.66 -11.09 -0.32
N GLU A 165 12.59 -12.02 -0.07
CA GLU A 165 12.46 -13.01 1.01
C GLU A 165 12.36 -12.33 2.39
N ILE A 166 13.20 -11.32 2.66
CA ILE A 166 13.15 -10.56 3.92
C ILE A 166 11.81 -9.86 4.08
N ASN A 167 11.30 -9.20 3.03
CA ASN A 167 10.00 -8.52 3.07
C ASN A 167 8.86 -9.49 3.37
N GLN A 168 8.85 -10.67 2.73
CA GLN A 168 7.87 -11.73 2.99
C GLN A 168 7.91 -12.22 4.44
N LYS A 169 9.11 -12.45 4.98
CA LYS A 169 9.29 -12.88 6.38
C LYS A 169 8.84 -11.82 7.38
N ILE A 170 9.17 -10.55 7.14
CA ILE A 170 8.71 -9.44 7.97
C ILE A 170 7.18 -9.37 7.97
N ALA A 171 6.54 -9.44 6.81
CA ALA A 171 5.08 -9.39 6.69
C ALA A 171 4.41 -10.54 7.46
N ALA A 172 4.90 -11.78 7.29
CA ALA A 172 4.39 -12.94 8.01
C ALA A 172 4.56 -12.80 9.54
N ALA A 173 5.72 -12.33 10.00
CA ALA A 173 5.98 -12.10 11.41
C ALA A 173 5.10 -10.99 12.01
N GLN A 174 4.84 -9.91 11.25
CA GLN A 174 3.93 -8.83 11.67
C GLN A 174 2.48 -9.31 11.78
N GLN A 175 2.01 -10.13 10.83
CA GLN A 175 0.68 -10.74 10.91
C GLN A 175 0.56 -11.63 12.15
N LYS A 176 1.55 -12.50 12.39
CA LYS A 176 1.57 -13.37 13.57
C LYS A 176 1.62 -12.57 14.88
N PHE A 177 2.40 -11.50 14.93
CA PHE A 177 2.45 -10.58 16.08
C PHE A 177 1.06 -10.01 16.39
N GLY A 178 0.35 -9.51 15.36
CA GLY A 178 -1.00 -8.97 15.49
C GLY A 178 -2.00 -9.99 16.00
N THR A 179 -2.01 -11.20 15.42
CA THR A 179 -2.88 -12.31 15.86
C THR A 179 -2.61 -12.71 17.31
N ASN A 180 -1.34 -12.84 17.71
CA ASN A 180 -0.96 -13.15 19.08
C ASN A 180 -1.42 -12.05 20.06
N LEU A 181 -1.24 -10.78 19.70
CA LEU A 181 -1.68 -9.66 20.54
C LEU A 181 -3.20 -9.60 20.66
N LEU A 182 -3.94 -9.95 19.62
CA LEU A 182 -5.39 -10.06 19.68
C LEU A 182 -5.84 -11.18 20.64
N ALA A 183 -5.20 -12.34 20.59
CA ALA A 183 -5.47 -13.43 21.52
C ALA A 183 -5.22 -13.01 22.99
N GLU A 184 -4.13 -12.30 23.25
CA GLU A 184 -3.81 -11.72 24.56
C GLU A 184 -4.86 -10.70 25.02
N ASN A 185 -5.38 -9.86 24.11
CA ASN A 185 -6.44 -8.92 24.43
C ASN A 185 -7.76 -9.62 24.79
N ASN A 186 -8.08 -10.72 24.10
CA ASN A 186 -9.26 -11.53 24.37
C ASN A 186 -9.14 -12.25 25.72
N ALA A 187 -7.98 -12.85 26.01
CA ALA A 187 -7.70 -13.48 27.30
C ALA A 187 -7.77 -12.46 28.46
N PHE A 188 -7.28 -11.23 28.26
CA PHE A 188 -7.45 -10.14 29.23
C PHE A 188 -8.94 -9.83 29.48
N LYS A 189 -9.73 -9.72 28.40
CA LYS A 189 -11.17 -9.46 28.50
C LYS A 189 -11.91 -10.57 29.21
N GLU A 190 -11.63 -11.82 28.90
CA GLU A 190 -12.22 -12.98 29.57
C GLU A 190 -11.92 -12.98 31.07
N LYS A 191 -10.66 -12.72 31.44
CA LYS A 191 -10.21 -12.73 32.83
C LYS A 191 -10.79 -11.60 33.68
N PHE A 192 -10.91 -10.39 33.13
CA PHE A 192 -11.28 -9.20 33.92
C PHE A 192 -12.68 -8.66 33.62
N GLY A 193 -13.35 -9.14 32.56
CA GLY A 193 -14.67 -8.69 32.14
C GLY A 193 -14.69 -7.35 31.41
N ILE A 194 -13.53 -6.80 31.06
CA ILE A 194 -13.37 -5.48 30.42
C ILE A 194 -12.43 -5.58 29.21
N PRO A 195 -12.68 -4.85 28.11
CA PRO A 195 -11.71 -4.80 27.02
C PRO A 195 -10.45 -4.05 27.45
N VAL A 196 -9.33 -4.35 26.78
CA VAL A 196 -8.04 -3.67 26.99
C VAL A 196 -8.15 -2.15 26.85
N SER A 197 -9.01 -1.64 25.96
CA SER A 197 -9.23 -0.21 25.76
C SER A 197 -9.79 0.50 27.00
N SER A 198 -10.45 -0.23 27.90
CA SER A 198 -10.98 0.32 29.16
C SER A 198 -9.98 0.24 30.32
N TYR A 199 -8.81 -0.39 30.13
CA TYR A 199 -7.83 -0.63 31.18
C TYR A 199 -7.45 0.63 31.96
N THR A 200 -7.15 1.75 31.28
CA THR A 200 -6.71 2.99 31.95
C THR A 200 -7.80 3.60 32.82
N SER A 201 -9.06 3.56 32.36
CA SER A 201 -10.22 4.00 33.14
C SER A 201 -10.39 3.14 34.39
N GLU A 202 -10.38 1.82 34.22
CA GLU A 202 -10.57 0.84 35.28
C GLU A 202 -9.45 0.87 36.32
N MET A 203 -8.20 1.10 35.91
CA MET A 203 -7.08 1.30 36.84
C MET A 203 -7.24 2.55 37.71
N THR A 204 -8.00 3.55 37.24
CA THR A 204 -8.24 4.81 37.97
C THR A 204 -9.40 4.69 38.95
N SER A 205 -10.47 3.97 38.58
CA SER A 205 -11.70 3.85 39.39
C SER A 205 -11.73 2.64 40.32
N CYS A 206 -11.00 1.56 40.03
CA CYS A 206 -11.05 0.34 40.81
C CYS A 206 -10.39 0.54 42.19
N GLU A 207 -11.15 0.40 43.28
CA GLU A 207 -10.63 0.54 44.66
C GLU A 207 -9.85 -0.71 45.14
N ASP A 208 -10.12 -1.89 44.58
CA ASP A 208 -9.46 -3.15 44.94
C ASP A 208 -8.00 -3.20 44.42
N ARG A 209 -7.05 -3.07 45.35
CA ARG A 209 -5.61 -3.12 45.06
C ARG A 209 -5.19 -4.44 44.42
N SER A 210 -5.71 -5.57 44.89
CA SER A 210 -5.33 -6.89 44.39
C SER A 210 -5.80 -7.07 42.94
N ARG A 211 -7.00 -6.57 42.62
CA ARG A 211 -7.51 -6.54 41.25
C ARG A 211 -6.69 -5.62 40.36
N ARG A 212 -6.35 -4.41 40.80
CA ARG A 212 -5.46 -3.50 40.07
C ARG A 212 -4.10 -4.12 39.79
N GLU A 213 -3.50 -4.77 40.79
CA GLU A 213 -2.22 -5.46 40.64
C GLU A 213 -2.29 -6.60 39.60
N ALA A 214 -3.36 -7.40 39.64
CA ALA A 214 -3.58 -8.46 38.66
C ALA A 214 -3.77 -7.91 37.23
N MET A 215 -4.56 -6.84 37.07
CA MET A 215 -4.78 -6.16 35.79
C MET A 215 -3.48 -5.56 35.25
N PHE A 216 -2.71 -4.86 36.09
CA PHE A 216 -1.43 -4.28 35.69
C PHE A 216 -0.45 -5.34 35.17
N LYS A 217 -0.28 -6.44 35.92
CA LYS A 217 0.60 -7.54 35.51
C LYS A 217 0.17 -8.13 34.18
N ALA A 218 -1.11 -8.45 34.04
CA ALA A 218 -1.64 -9.02 32.79
C ALA A 218 -1.51 -8.04 31.62
N TYR A 219 -1.86 -6.76 31.80
CA TYR A 219 -1.81 -5.75 30.75
C TYR A 219 -0.38 -5.50 30.26
N SER A 220 0.57 -5.38 31.18
CA SER A 220 1.98 -5.08 30.90
C SER A 220 2.75 -6.28 30.32
N SER A 221 2.27 -7.51 30.54
CA SER A 221 2.88 -8.73 30.01
C SER A 221 2.24 -9.26 28.72
N ARG A 222 1.27 -8.55 28.12
CA ARG A 222 0.63 -9.01 26.87
C ARG A 222 1.66 -9.16 25.76
N GLY A 223 1.72 -10.34 25.18
CA GLY A 223 2.74 -10.71 24.18
C GLY A 223 4.16 -10.83 24.75
N ASN A 224 4.32 -10.93 26.07
CA ASN A 224 5.60 -11.08 26.77
C ASN A 224 5.44 -11.82 28.11
N ASN A 225 4.78 -12.98 28.09
CA ASN A 225 4.43 -13.76 29.29
C ASN A 225 4.86 -15.24 29.22
N GLY A 226 5.62 -15.62 28.19
CA GLY A 226 6.15 -16.98 28.01
C GLY A 226 5.13 -18.03 27.56
N ASN A 227 3.94 -17.64 27.13
CA ASN A 227 2.95 -18.55 26.55
C ASN A 227 3.09 -18.67 25.02
N GLU A 228 2.14 -19.35 24.38
CA GLU A 228 2.09 -19.53 22.92
C GLU A 228 1.88 -18.24 22.10
N TYR A 229 1.48 -17.15 22.76
CA TYR A 229 1.28 -15.82 22.18
C TYR A 229 2.41 -14.85 22.53
N ASP A 230 3.51 -15.33 23.13
CA ASP A 230 4.69 -14.50 23.39
C ASP A 230 5.33 -14.03 22.08
N ASN A 231 5.53 -12.72 21.96
CA ASN A 231 6.01 -12.06 20.76
C ASN A 231 7.51 -11.70 20.85
N LYS A 232 8.23 -11.99 21.94
CA LYS A 232 9.66 -11.65 22.07
C LYS A 232 10.50 -12.18 20.92
N ALA A 233 10.31 -13.46 20.58
CA ALA A 233 11.05 -14.11 19.49
C ALA A 233 10.75 -13.46 18.14
N LEU A 234 9.47 -13.15 17.87
CA LEU A 234 9.03 -12.46 16.65
C LEU A 234 9.61 -11.04 16.58
N CYS A 235 9.62 -10.29 17.67
CA CYS A 235 10.24 -8.96 17.72
C CYS A 235 11.74 -9.04 17.39
N LEU A 236 12.46 -10.00 17.96
CA LEU A 236 13.88 -10.20 17.67
C LEU A 236 14.12 -10.60 16.21
N GLU A 237 13.27 -11.44 15.64
CA GLU A 237 13.33 -11.81 14.23
C GLU A 237 13.10 -10.61 13.31
N ILE A 238 12.02 -9.83 13.55
CA ILE A 238 11.72 -8.62 12.79
C ILE A 238 12.89 -7.62 12.87
N LEU A 239 13.48 -7.43 14.05
CA LEU A 239 14.62 -6.51 14.22
C LEU A 239 15.85 -6.98 13.43
N LYS A 240 16.17 -8.28 13.47
CA LYS A 240 17.28 -8.86 12.69
C LYS A 240 17.05 -8.68 11.19
N LEU A 241 15.84 -9.01 10.71
CA LEU A 241 15.46 -8.88 9.31
C LEU A 241 15.48 -7.42 8.84
N ARG A 242 15.00 -6.47 9.65
CA ARG A 242 15.08 -5.04 9.35
C ARG A 242 16.52 -4.52 9.31
N ALA A 243 17.38 -4.99 10.23
CA ALA A 243 18.79 -4.64 10.22
C ALA A 243 19.52 -5.20 9.00
N GLU A 244 19.19 -6.42 8.58
CA GLU A 244 19.71 -7.02 7.35
C GLU A 244 19.23 -6.26 6.12
N LYS A 245 17.93 -5.97 6.01
CA LYS A 245 17.34 -5.15 4.94
C LYS A 245 18.02 -3.79 4.83
N ALA A 246 18.26 -3.12 5.96
CA ALA A 246 18.95 -1.83 5.97
C ALA A 246 20.37 -1.97 5.40
N LYS A 247 21.17 -2.93 5.88
CA LYS A 247 22.53 -3.17 5.34
C LYS A 247 22.54 -3.49 3.85
N LEU A 248 21.53 -4.22 3.38
CA LEU A 248 21.42 -4.63 1.99
C LEU A 248 21.09 -3.44 1.07
N LEU A 249 20.39 -2.42 1.59
CA LEU A 249 20.03 -1.20 0.84
C LEU A 249 21.06 -0.05 0.96
N GLY A 250 22.16 -0.26 1.69
CA GLY A 250 23.19 0.76 1.94
C GLY A 250 22.82 1.78 3.01
#